data_AF-A0A956C0J2-F1
#
_entry.id   AF-A0A956C0J2-F1
#
_cell.length_a   1.000
_cell.length_b   1.000
_cell.length_c   1.000
_cell.angle_alpha   90.00
_cell.angle_beta   90.00
_cell.angle_gamma   90.00
#
_symmetry.space_group_name_H-M   'P 1'
#
loop_
_entity.id
_entity.type
_entity.pdbx_description
1 polymer ?
#
loop_
_entity_poly.entity_id
_entity_poly.type
_entity_poly.pdbx_seq_one_letter_code
_entity_poly.pdbx_strand_id
1 'polypeptide(L)'
;MNATLRTLFKGSGTWHDGPVPPPNMERRWSDLAWIAAIALLVRIVYLAFFSALPWFDAPRVDAYAYHAIAQRIAGGDWAPEGLSEGLSTLYVYTLGTLYALVGDSPWTSRAFHALLGMATSITIFLCAGRITRRPYALGAGIAYAVSGPVLFHEALILPETLGAFLHTLLLLFVLDVPRSNRSYGRPLAMGIVLGAAVLLRPSALLLALPCLVSLRTIRPALLFVAAASVSIAPATLRNRIIDGENILVVASG
;
A
#
# COMPACT_ATOMS: atom_id res chain seq x y z
N MET A 1 -24.42 40.83 -16.15
CA MET A 1 -24.71 39.49 -15.57
C MET A 1 -25.10 39.70 -14.11
N ASN A 2 -26.37 39.41 -13.80
CA ASN A 2 -27.18 40.04 -12.75
C ASN A 2 -26.79 39.70 -11.30
N ALA A 3 -27.03 40.68 -10.41
CA ALA A 3 -26.86 40.62 -8.96
C ALA A 3 -27.65 39.49 -8.26
N THR A 4 -28.56 38.82 -8.97
CA THR A 4 -29.44 37.74 -8.50
C THR A 4 -28.73 36.39 -8.33
N LEU A 5 -27.53 36.19 -8.89
CA LEU A 5 -26.78 34.93 -8.74
C LEU A 5 -25.90 34.86 -7.49
N ARG A 6 -25.65 36.00 -6.79
CA ARG A 6 -24.81 36.02 -5.58
C ARG A 6 -25.53 35.56 -4.31
N THR A 7 -26.85 35.46 -4.33
CA THR A 7 -27.65 35.05 -3.16
C THR A 7 -27.81 33.54 -3.04
N LEU A 8 -27.64 32.77 -4.13
CA LEU A 8 -27.74 31.30 -4.11
C LEU A 8 -26.48 30.59 -3.54
N PHE A 9 -25.37 31.32 -3.37
CA PHE A 9 -24.13 30.79 -2.79
C PHE A 9 -23.83 31.31 -1.37
N LYS A 10 -24.76 32.02 -0.72
CA LYS A 10 -24.70 32.28 0.73
C LYS A 10 -25.24 31.08 1.52
N GLY A 11 -24.67 29.91 1.26
CA GLY A 11 -24.80 28.79 2.19
C GLY A 11 -23.99 29.13 3.43
N SER A 12 -24.61 29.10 4.60
CA SER A 12 -24.06 29.36 5.93
C SER A 12 -23.03 28.32 6.41
N GLY A 13 -22.27 27.72 5.49
CA GLY A 13 -21.13 26.89 5.80
C GLY A 13 -19.91 27.79 5.94
N THR A 14 -19.53 28.10 7.18
CA THR A 14 -18.17 28.57 7.44
C THR A 14 -17.23 27.44 7.04
N TRP A 15 -16.77 27.45 5.79
CA TRP A 15 -15.55 26.74 5.41
C TRP A 15 -14.49 27.27 6.38
N HIS A 16 -13.97 26.39 7.23
CA HIS A 16 -12.88 26.75 8.10
C HIS A 16 -11.67 26.98 7.20
N ASP A 17 -11.38 28.25 6.91
CA ASP A 17 -10.20 28.69 6.14
C ASP A 17 -8.89 28.58 6.94
N GLY A 18 -8.96 28.02 8.16
CA GLY A 18 -7.80 27.73 8.99
C GLY A 18 -7.35 26.27 8.85
N PRO A 19 -6.04 25.99 8.94
CA PRO A 19 -5.55 24.61 9.00
C PRO A 19 -6.25 23.87 10.14
N VAL A 20 -6.86 22.72 9.83
CA VAL A 20 -7.51 21.87 10.83
C VAL A 20 -6.47 21.57 11.92
N PRO A 21 -6.73 21.93 13.19
CA PRO A 21 -5.77 21.70 14.25
C PRO A 21 -5.49 20.19 14.34
N PRO A 22 -4.21 19.78 14.51
CA PRO A 22 -3.88 18.38 14.58
C PRO A 22 -4.69 17.72 15.70
N PRO A 23 -5.26 16.52 15.49
CA PRO A 23 -5.99 15.83 16.53
C PRO A 23 -5.09 15.66 17.77
N ASN A 24 -5.68 15.83 18.95
CA ASN A 24 -4.98 15.61 20.21
C ASN A 24 -4.40 14.19 20.26
N MET A 25 -3.11 14.10 20.62
CA MET A 25 -2.36 12.83 20.59
C MET A 25 -3.03 11.72 21.41
N GLU A 26 -3.61 12.03 22.57
CA GLU A 26 -4.32 11.05 23.41
C GLU A 26 -5.51 10.41 22.67
N ARG A 27 -6.35 11.20 21.98
CA ARG A 27 -7.45 10.62 21.18
C ARG A 27 -6.94 9.93 19.92
N ARG A 28 -5.80 10.37 19.37
CA ARG A 28 -5.21 9.76 18.18
C ARG A 28 -4.84 8.29 18.43
N TRP A 29 -4.27 7.94 19.58
CA TRP A 29 -3.97 6.54 19.90
C TRP A 29 -5.23 5.69 20.12
N SER A 30 -6.26 6.25 20.77
CA SER A 30 -7.54 5.56 20.90
C SER A 30 -8.21 5.31 19.55
N ASP A 31 -8.15 6.29 18.64
CA ASP A 31 -8.73 6.18 17.29
C ASP A 31 -8.02 5.09 16.47
N LEU A 32 -6.68 5.06 16.55
CA LEU A 32 -5.86 4.03 15.90
C LEU A 32 -6.19 2.63 16.42
N ALA A 33 -6.28 2.47 17.75
CA ALA A 33 -6.64 1.20 18.37
C ALA A 33 -8.05 0.74 17.97
N TRP A 34 -9.02 1.66 17.94
CA TRP A 34 -10.38 1.38 17.50
C TRP A 34 -10.45 0.94 16.04
N ILE A 35 -9.79 1.67 15.13
CA ILE A 35 -9.73 1.29 13.72
C ILE A 35 -9.05 -0.05 13.55
N ALA A 36 -7.93 -0.28 14.24
CA ALA A 36 -7.21 -1.55 14.19
C ALA A 36 -8.09 -2.72 14.63
N ALA A 37 -8.78 -2.57 15.76
CA ALA A 37 -9.67 -3.58 16.32
C ALA A 37 -10.83 -3.91 15.36
N ILE A 38 -11.51 -2.88 14.83
CA ILE A 38 -12.62 -3.07 13.87
C ILE A 38 -12.10 -3.74 12.59
N ALA A 39 -10.99 -3.25 12.05
CA ALA A 39 -10.41 -3.77 10.81
C ALA A 39 -10.02 -5.23 10.93
N LEU A 40 -9.37 -5.62 12.04
CA LEU A 40 -9.02 -7.02 12.30
C LEU A 40 -10.25 -7.88 12.55
N LEU A 41 -11.22 -7.41 13.36
CA LEU A 41 -12.42 -8.18 13.65
C LEU A 41 -13.19 -8.53 12.37
N VAL A 42 -13.40 -7.53 11.50
CA VAL A 42 -14.10 -7.73 10.23
C VAL A 42 -13.35 -8.72 9.32
N ARG A 43 -12.02 -8.63 9.28
CA ARG A 43 -11.17 -9.55 8.50
C ARG A 43 -11.20 -10.96 9.04
N ILE A 44 -11.13 -11.14 10.36
CA ILE A 44 -11.22 -12.45 11.01
C ILE A 44 -12.58 -13.09 10.68
N VAL A 45 -13.67 -12.34 10.83
CA VAL A 45 -15.02 -12.81 10.51
C VAL A 45 -15.12 -13.17 9.03
N TYR A 46 -14.65 -12.30 8.13
CA TYR A 46 -14.67 -12.56 6.69
C TYR A 46 -13.86 -13.80 6.31
N LEU A 47 -12.66 -13.96 6.86
CA LEU A 47 -11.81 -15.12 6.60
C LEU A 47 -12.41 -16.41 7.14
N ALA A 48 -13.11 -16.38 8.27
CA ALA A 48 -13.82 -17.54 8.80
C ALA A 48 -14.96 -18.00 7.87
N PHE A 49 -15.67 -17.05 7.22
CA PHE A 49 -16.64 -17.40 6.18
C PHE A 49 -15.96 -17.88 4.91
N PHE A 50 -14.89 -17.19 4.49
CA PHE A 50 -14.15 -17.52 3.27
C PHE A 50 -13.47 -18.89 3.37
N SER A 51 -13.06 -19.33 4.56
CA SER A 51 -12.46 -20.65 4.78
C SER A 51 -13.40 -21.82 4.56
N ALA A 52 -14.72 -21.59 4.51
CA ALA A 52 -15.68 -22.63 4.14
C ALA A 52 -15.79 -22.82 2.62
N LEU A 53 -15.16 -21.97 1.81
CA LEU A 53 -15.22 -22.06 0.35
C LEU A 53 -14.16 -23.03 -0.19
N PRO A 54 -14.45 -23.79 -1.27
CA PRO A 54 -13.48 -24.73 -1.85
C PRO A 54 -12.20 -24.07 -2.40
N TRP A 55 -12.17 -22.73 -2.47
CA TRP A 55 -11.09 -21.95 -3.09
C TRP A 55 -10.09 -21.49 -2.02
N PHE A 56 -10.38 -21.78 -0.75
CA PHE A 56 -9.52 -21.48 0.37
C PHE A 56 -8.22 -22.29 0.32
N ASP A 57 -8.36 -23.60 0.15
CA ASP A 57 -7.26 -24.58 0.12
C ASP A 57 -6.65 -24.74 -1.28
N ALA A 58 -7.39 -24.37 -2.33
CA ALA A 58 -6.96 -24.50 -3.72
C ALA A 58 -7.03 -23.14 -4.44
N PRO A 59 -5.95 -22.32 -4.38
CA PRO A 59 -5.84 -21.10 -5.16
C PRO A 59 -6.01 -21.39 -6.65
N ARG A 60 -6.66 -20.48 -7.38
CA ARG A 60 -6.90 -20.63 -8.83
C ARG A 60 -6.40 -19.43 -9.61
N VAL A 61 -6.20 -19.64 -10.91
CA VAL A 61 -5.76 -18.59 -11.86
C VAL A 61 -4.46 -17.96 -11.35
N ASP A 62 -4.35 -16.63 -11.29
CA ASP A 62 -3.14 -15.92 -10.92
C ASP A 62 -2.67 -16.26 -9.50
N ALA A 63 -3.61 -16.49 -8.58
CA ALA A 63 -3.28 -16.83 -7.20
C ALA A 63 -2.52 -18.16 -7.08
N TYR A 64 -2.74 -19.10 -7.99
CA TYR A 64 -1.98 -20.34 -8.07
C TYR A 64 -0.53 -20.08 -8.47
N ALA A 65 -0.29 -19.24 -9.48
CA ALA A 65 1.06 -18.92 -9.96
C ALA A 65 1.88 -18.22 -8.87
N TYR A 66 1.29 -17.24 -8.17
CA TYR A 66 1.94 -16.56 -7.04
C TYR A 66 2.30 -17.53 -5.91
N HIS A 67 1.36 -18.39 -5.53
CA HIS A 67 1.58 -19.38 -4.48
C HIS A 67 2.66 -20.40 -4.85
N ALA A 68 2.62 -20.96 -6.05
CA ALA A 68 3.59 -21.97 -6.52
C ALA A 68 5.02 -21.42 -6.58
N ILE A 69 5.21 -20.20 -7.07
CA ILE A 69 6.53 -19.56 -7.07
C ILE A 69 7.01 -19.24 -5.65
N ALA A 70 6.11 -18.78 -4.77
CA ALA A 70 6.45 -18.53 -3.37
C ALA A 70 6.90 -19.82 -2.65
N GLN A 71 6.24 -20.96 -2.93
CA GLN A 71 6.66 -22.26 -2.41
C GLN A 71 8.07 -22.65 -2.88
N ARG A 72 8.41 -22.43 -4.17
CA ARG A 72 9.76 -22.66 -4.70
C ARG A 72 10.80 -21.82 -3.97
N ILE A 73 10.54 -20.52 -3.79
CA ILE A 73 11.41 -19.60 -3.05
C ILE A 73 11.61 -20.08 -1.61
N ALA A 74 10.52 -20.50 -0.94
CA ALA A 74 10.59 -21.05 0.41
C ALA A 74 11.41 -22.36 0.48
N GLY A 75 11.38 -23.16 -0.60
CA GLY A 75 12.18 -24.37 -0.77
C GLY A 75 13.66 -24.13 -1.12
N GLY A 76 14.10 -22.87 -1.24
CA GLY A 76 15.50 -22.50 -1.50
C GLY A 76 15.81 -22.08 -2.94
N ASP A 77 14.82 -22.12 -3.85
CA ASP A 77 14.97 -21.59 -5.20
C ASP A 77 14.76 -20.07 -5.19
N TRP A 78 15.80 -19.33 -4.79
CA TRP A 78 15.79 -17.87 -4.68
C TRP A 78 15.79 -17.14 -6.02
N ALA A 79 15.92 -17.85 -7.14
CA ALA A 79 16.12 -17.29 -8.46
C ALA A 79 15.22 -17.97 -9.53
N PRO A 80 13.89 -18.07 -9.30
CA PRO A 80 13.03 -18.89 -10.14
C PRO A 80 12.81 -18.24 -11.51
N GLU A 81 13.08 -18.94 -12.60
CA GLU A 81 12.86 -18.43 -13.97
C GLU A 81 11.40 -17.98 -14.23
N GLY A 82 11.20 -17.01 -15.11
CA GLY A 82 9.88 -16.60 -15.62
C GLY A 82 9.11 -15.57 -14.80
N LEU A 83 9.77 -14.87 -13.85
CA LEU A 83 9.09 -13.83 -13.06
C LEU A 83 8.70 -12.60 -13.90
N SER A 84 9.51 -12.24 -14.91
CA SER A 84 9.29 -11.07 -15.76
C SER A 84 8.02 -11.19 -16.63
N GLU A 85 7.46 -12.39 -16.79
CA GLU A 85 6.33 -12.72 -17.65
C GLU A 85 4.96 -12.28 -17.09
N GLY A 86 4.89 -11.78 -15.85
CA GLY A 86 3.63 -11.25 -15.33
C GLY A 86 3.47 -11.28 -13.80
N LEU A 87 4.42 -11.86 -13.08
CA LEU A 87 4.35 -11.95 -11.62
C LEU A 87 5.07 -10.78 -10.97
N SER A 88 4.39 -10.14 -10.02
CA SER A 88 4.98 -9.12 -9.17
C SER A 88 6.18 -9.66 -8.40
N THR A 89 7.39 -9.22 -8.78
CA THR A 89 8.66 -9.68 -8.20
C THR A 89 8.67 -9.51 -6.68
N LEU A 90 8.30 -8.33 -6.17
CA LEU A 90 8.30 -8.10 -4.72
C LEU A 90 7.33 -9.03 -3.99
N TYR A 91 6.17 -9.32 -4.58
CA TYR A 91 5.14 -10.10 -3.90
C TYR A 91 5.55 -11.57 -3.76
N VAL A 92 6.11 -12.19 -4.80
CA VAL A 92 6.59 -13.58 -4.73
C VAL A 92 7.72 -13.75 -3.72
N TYR A 93 8.65 -12.80 -3.64
CA TYR A 93 9.73 -12.84 -2.64
C TYR A 93 9.21 -12.58 -1.23
N THR A 94 8.25 -11.67 -1.07
CA THR A 94 7.61 -11.42 0.24
C THR A 94 6.91 -12.68 0.73
N LEU A 95 6.12 -13.33 -0.14
CA LEU A 95 5.37 -14.52 0.21
C LEU A 95 6.27 -15.73 0.43
N GLY A 96 7.28 -15.94 -0.41
CA GLY A 96 8.25 -17.02 -0.25
C GLY A 96 9.06 -16.89 1.04
N THR A 97 9.48 -15.68 1.39
CA THR A 97 10.14 -15.42 2.69
C THR A 97 9.19 -15.69 3.85
N LEU A 98 7.93 -15.28 3.74
CA LEU A 98 6.91 -15.54 4.77
C LEU A 98 6.68 -17.05 4.97
N TYR A 99 6.57 -17.81 3.88
CA TYR A 99 6.42 -19.27 3.89
C TYR A 99 7.67 -19.96 4.47
N ALA A 100 8.87 -19.48 4.17
CA ALA A 100 10.11 -20.03 4.75
C ALA A 100 10.19 -19.84 6.28
N LEU A 101 9.64 -18.73 6.80
CA LEU A 101 9.72 -18.38 8.22
C LEU A 101 8.60 -19.01 9.07
N VAL A 102 7.38 -19.05 8.56
CA VAL A 102 6.17 -19.40 9.33
C VAL A 102 5.55 -20.72 8.85
N GLY A 103 5.95 -21.20 7.68
CA GLY A 103 5.37 -22.36 7.01
C GLY A 103 4.30 -21.95 6.00
N ASP A 104 4.18 -22.75 4.96
CA ASP A 104 3.12 -22.62 3.98
C ASP A 104 1.80 -23.19 4.51
N SER A 105 0.77 -22.36 4.52
CA SER A 105 -0.59 -22.76 4.82
C SER A 105 -1.59 -21.81 4.14
N PRO A 106 -2.85 -22.24 3.91
CA PRO A 106 -3.91 -21.37 3.43
C PRO A 106 -4.11 -20.11 4.29
N TRP A 107 -3.75 -20.17 5.58
CA TRP A 107 -3.88 -19.07 6.53
C TRP A 107 -2.70 -18.11 6.50
N THR A 108 -1.49 -18.57 6.16
CA THR A 108 -0.26 -17.77 6.29
C THR A 108 -0.33 -16.49 5.46
N SER A 109 -0.67 -16.60 4.17
CA SER A 109 -0.80 -15.45 3.26
C SER A 109 -1.94 -14.51 3.67
N ARG A 110 -3.07 -15.08 4.09
CA ARG A 110 -4.30 -14.35 4.43
C ARG A 110 -4.21 -13.63 5.76
N ALA A 111 -3.52 -14.20 6.74
CA ALA A 111 -3.18 -13.50 7.98
C ALA A 111 -2.27 -12.31 7.71
N PHE A 112 -1.26 -12.47 6.86
CA PHE A 112 -0.40 -11.37 6.42
C PHE A 112 -1.20 -10.28 5.70
N HIS A 113 -2.09 -10.65 4.78
CA HIS A 113 -2.99 -9.70 4.12
C HIS A 113 -3.94 -9.00 5.09
N ALA A 114 -4.46 -9.69 6.10
CA ALA A 114 -5.32 -9.08 7.11
C ALA A 114 -4.58 -8.00 7.92
N LEU A 115 -3.31 -8.25 8.27
CA LEU A 115 -2.45 -7.26 8.93
C LEU A 115 -2.18 -6.05 8.03
N LEU A 116 -1.90 -6.28 6.74
CA LEU A 116 -1.73 -5.21 5.76
C LEU A 116 -3.00 -4.40 5.54
N GLY A 117 -4.17 -5.05 5.48
CA GLY A 117 -5.47 -4.40 5.37
C GLY A 117 -5.81 -3.54 6.58
N MET A 118 -5.52 -4.04 7.79
CA MET A 118 -5.60 -3.25 9.01
C MET A 118 -4.66 -2.04 8.95
N ALA A 119 -3.39 -2.24 8.59
CA ALA A 119 -2.42 -1.16 8.45
C ALA A 119 -2.85 -0.12 7.39
N THR A 120 -3.47 -0.57 6.30
CA THR A 120 -4.02 0.29 5.25
C THR A 120 -5.22 1.11 5.74
N SER A 121 -6.10 0.52 6.55
CA SER A 121 -7.21 1.24 7.19
C SER A 121 -6.69 2.37 8.09
N ILE A 122 -5.61 2.10 8.83
CA ILE A 122 -4.93 3.07 9.68
C ILE A 122 -4.27 4.18 8.85
N THR A 123 -3.51 3.84 7.81
CA THR A 123 -2.85 4.85 6.95
C THR A 123 -3.88 5.73 6.25
N ILE A 124 -5.02 5.19 5.81
CA ILE A 124 -6.13 5.98 5.25
C ILE A 124 -6.69 6.97 6.27
N PHE A 125 -6.93 6.54 7.51
CA PHE A 125 -7.34 7.44 8.59
C PHE A 125 -6.31 8.56 8.80
N LEU A 126 -5.02 8.23 8.82
CA LEU A 126 -3.95 9.21 8.99
C LEU A 126 -3.88 10.20 7.83
N CYS A 127 -4.01 9.74 6.58
CA CYS A 127 -4.08 10.57 5.39
C CYS A 127 -5.29 11.51 5.42
N ALA A 128 -6.48 10.96 5.67
CA ALA A 128 -7.71 11.73 5.78
C ALA A 128 -7.63 12.77 6.89
N GLY A 129 -7.02 12.43 8.03
CA GLY A 129 -6.76 13.37 9.13
C GLY A 129 -5.86 14.56 8.77
N ARG A 130 -5.15 14.53 7.63
CA ARG A 130 -4.37 15.69 7.13
C ARG A 130 -5.19 16.65 6.26
N ILE A 131 -6.32 16.21 5.74
CA ILE A 131 -7.13 16.97 4.76
C ILE A 131 -8.55 17.26 5.24
N THR A 132 -9.04 16.54 6.25
CA THR A 132 -10.41 16.67 6.75
C THR A 132 -10.46 16.61 8.29
N ARG A 133 -11.65 16.82 8.85
CA ARG A 133 -11.91 16.74 10.29
C ARG A 133 -11.97 15.29 10.77
N ARG A 134 -11.66 15.08 12.05
CA ARG A 134 -11.64 13.77 12.72
C ARG A 134 -12.80 12.81 12.37
N PRO A 135 -14.09 13.18 12.44
CA PRO A 135 -15.17 12.22 12.16
C PRO A 135 -15.14 11.66 10.74
N TYR A 136 -14.77 12.49 9.75
CA TYR A 136 -14.63 12.05 8.37
C TYR A 136 -13.39 11.18 8.16
N ALA A 137 -12.29 11.48 8.88
CA ALA A 137 -11.11 10.63 8.86
C ALA A 137 -11.39 9.24 9.45
N LEU A 138 -12.08 9.18 10.59
CA LEU A 138 -12.54 7.92 11.19
C LEU A 138 -13.45 7.15 10.21
N GLY A 139 -14.41 7.85 9.60
CA GLY A 139 -15.29 7.29 8.58
C GLY A 139 -14.53 6.70 7.40
N ALA A 140 -13.49 7.37 6.90
CA ALA A 140 -12.68 6.88 5.78
C ALA A 140 -11.92 5.59 6.12
N GLY A 141 -11.27 5.53 7.29
CA GLY A 141 -10.57 4.32 7.74
C GLY A 141 -11.52 3.14 7.95
N ILE A 142 -12.67 3.38 8.58
CA ILE A 142 -13.70 2.35 8.80
C ILE A 142 -14.32 1.90 7.47
N ALA A 143 -14.62 2.83 6.55
CA ALA A 143 -15.18 2.51 5.24
C ALA A 143 -14.27 1.58 4.43
N TYR A 144 -12.95 1.82 4.46
CA TYR A 144 -12.00 0.88 3.86
C TYR A 144 -12.00 -0.46 4.58
N ALA A 145 -12.01 -0.45 5.92
CA ALA A 145 -11.96 -1.66 6.74
C ALA A 145 -13.13 -2.63 6.49
N VAL A 146 -14.32 -2.11 6.17
CA VAL A 146 -15.55 -2.89 5.91
C VAL A 146 -15.89 -3.06 4.43
N SER A 147 -15.03 -2.58 3.53
CA SER A 147 -15.29 -2.62 2.09
C SER A 147 -15.24 -4.07 1.58
N GLY A 148 -16.38 -4.56 1.06
CA GLY A 148 -16.49 -5.92 0.51
C GLY A 148 -15.45 -6.25 -0.57
N PRO A 149 -15.22 -5.38 -1.58
CA PRO A 149 -14.16 -5.58 -2.57
C PRO A 149 -12.76 -5.68 -1.96
N VAL A 150 -12.47 -4.91 -0.91
CA VAL A 150 -11.16 -4.97 -0.22
C VAL A 150 -11.00 -6.31 0.48
N LEU A 151 -11.99 -6.72 1.27
CA LEU A 151 -11.97 -8.01 1.98
C LEU A 151 -11.83 -9.19 1.01
N PHE A 152 -12.49 -9.11 -0.15
CA PHE A 152 -12.37 -10.13 -1.20
C PHE A 152 -10.95 -10.24 -1.74
N HIS A 153 -10.31 -9.12 -2.11
CA HIS A 153 -8.93 -9.15 -2.62
C HIS A 153 -7.92 -9.56 -1.54
N GLU A 154 -8.16 -9.20 -0.27
CA GLU A 154 -7.33 -9.64 0.85
C GLU A 154 -7.36 -11.16 1.06
N ALA A 155 -8.49 -11.80 0.74
CA ALA A 155 -8.62 -13.25 0.80
C ALA A 155 -8.03 -13.99 -0.43
N LEU A 156 -7.67 -13.27 -1.49
CA LEU A 156 -6.95 -13.81 -2.64
C LEU A 156 -5.44 -13.66 -2.45
N ILE A 157 -4.67 -14.62 -2.97
CA ILE A 157 -3.19 -14.59 -2.93
C ILE A 157 -2.69 -13.77 -4.12
N LEU A 158 -2.88 -12.45 -4.01
CA LEU A 158 -2.56 -11.51 -5.07
C LEU A 158 -1.86 -10.25 -4.50
N PRO A 159 -1.08 -9.52 -5.33
CA PRO A 159 -0.25 -8.41 -4.86
C PRO A 159 -1.02 -7.15 -4.43
N GLU A 160 -2.32 -7.04 -4.70
CA GLU A 160 -3.10 -5.81 -4.54
C GLU A 160 -3.16 -5.34 -3.09
N THR A 161 -3.21 -6.26 -2.13
CA THR A 161 -3.25 -5.91 -0.70
C THR A 161 -1.97 -5.22 -0.25
N LEU A 162 -0.82 -5.78 -0.61
CA LEU A 162 0.48 -5.18 -0.34
C LEU A 162 0.64 -3.86 -1.12
N GLY A 163 0.15 -3.83 -2.36
CA GLY A 163 0.06 -2.62 -3.16
C GLY A 163 -0.70 -1.51 -2.43
N ALA A 164 -1.95 -1.75 -2.03
CA ALA A 164 -2.80 -0.76 -1.36
C ALA A 164 -2.13 -0.16 -0.11
N PHE A 165 -1.46 -1.00 0.68
CA PHE A 165 -0.69 -0.53 1.84
C PHE A 165 0.45 0.40 1.42
N LEU A 166 1.30 0.00 0.46
CA LEU A 166 2.42 0.83 0.00
C LEU A 166 1.96 2.16 -0.62
N HIS A 167 0.88 2.15 -1.41
CA HIS A 167 0.33 3.35 -2.04
C HIS A 167 -0.19 4.34 -0.98
N THR A 168 -0.95 3.86 0.01
CA THR A 168 -1.48 4.72 1.08
C THR A 168 -0.38 5.21 2.03
N LEU A 169 0.65 4.39 2.28
CA LEU A 169 1.83 4.80 3.04
C LEU A 169 2.63 5.88 2.31
N LEU A 170 2.82 5.75 0.99
CA LEU A 170 3.48 6.76 0.18
C LEU A 170 2.69 8.08 0.18
N LEU A 171 1.36 8.00 0.05
CA LEU A 171 0.48 9.16 0.14
C LEU A 171 0.58 9.84 1.52
N LEU A 172 0.66 9.05 2.60
CA LEU A 172 0.88 9.59 3.94
C LEU A 172 2.18 10.37 4.01
N PHE A 173 3.28 9.84 3.45
CA PHE A 173 4.53 10.60 3.38
C PHE A 173 4.41 11.86 2.56
N VAL A 174 3.70 11.86 1.42
CA VAL A 174 3.46 13.06 0.61
C VAL A 174 2.71 14.13 1.40
N LEU A 175 1.66 13.74 2.12
CA LEU A 175 0.83 14.65 2.93
C LEU A 175 1.53 15.12 4.22
N ASP A 176 2.46 14.33 4.76
CA ASP A 176 3.19 14.66 5.98
C ASP A 176 4.37 15.59 5.70
N VAL A 177 4.09 16.87 5.44
CA VAL A 177 5.11 17.89 5.19
C VAL A 177 5.74 18.33 6.52
N PRO A 178 7.04 18.05 6.77
CA PRO A 178 7.70 18.43 8.01
C PRO A 178 7.74 19.95 8.17
N ARG A 179 7.57 20.43 9.40
CA ARG A 179 7.77 21.85 9.75
C ARG A 179 9.22 22.31 9.62
N SER A 180 10.18 21.38 9.56
CA SER A 180 11.61 21.63 9.42
C SER A 180 12.18 20.95 8.18
N ASN A 181 12.94 21.70 7.39
CA ASN A 181 13.42 21.29 6.06
C ASN A 181 14.66 20.37 6.09
N ARG A 182 15.05 19.83 7.25
CA ARG A 182 16.32 19.08 7.43
C ARG A 182 16.19 17.56 7.52
N SER A 183 15.02 16.98 7.37
CA SER A 183 14.86 15.52 7.46
C SER A 183 15.19 14.84 6.12
N TYR A 184 16.38 14.24 6.02
CA TYR A 184 16.77 13.39 4.89
C TYR A 184 16.14 11.99 4.94
N GLY A 185 15.58 11.57 6.09
CA GLY A 185 14.95 10.26 6.24
C GLY A 185 13.64 10.11 5.46
N ARG A 186 12.79 11.14 5.43
CA ARG A 186 11.51 11.12 4.70
C ARG A 186 11.70 10.89 3.19
N PRO A 187 12.55 11.64 2.48
CA PRO A 187 12.79 11.42 1.04
C PRO A 187 13.32 10.01 0.73
N LEU A 188 14.23 9.49 1.57
CA LEU A 188 14.75 8.12 1.43
C LEU A 188 13.64 7.09 1.61
N ALA A 189 12.84 7.21 2.69
CA ALA A 189 11.70 6.31 2.93
C ALA A 189 10.67 6.36 1.79
N MET A 190 10.37 7.55 1.26
CA MET A 190 9.51 7.70 0.09
C MET A 190 10.06 6.98 -1.14
N GLY A 191 11.37 7.09 -1.38
CA GLY A 191 12.02 6.43 -2.52
C GLY A 191 11.99 4.91 -2.41
N ILE A 192 12.27 4.38 -1.21
CA ILE A 192 12.19 2.94 -0.92
C ILE A 192 10.75 2.43 -1.11
N VAL A 193 9.76 3.13 -0.54
CA VAL A 193 8.35 2.72 -0.66
C VAL A 193 7.85 2.82 -2.10
N LEU A 194 8.23 3.86 -2.85
CA LEU A 194 7.92 3.95 -4.27
C LEU A 194 8.57 2.80 -5.05
N GLY A 195 9.86 2.53 -4.81
CA GLY A 195 10.57 1.44 -5.46
C GLY A 195 9.89 0.10 -5.20
N ALA A 196 9.51 -0.18 -3.95
CA ALA A 196 8.73 -1.36 -3.58
C ALA A 196 7.37 -1.40 -4.30
N ALA A 197 6.66 -0.28 -4.42
CA ALA A 197 5.40 -0.23 -5.15
C ALA A 197 5.59 -0.49 -6.66
N VAL A 198 6.66 0.02 -7.26
CA VAL A 198 7.02 -0.22 -8.67
C VAL A 198 7.39 -1.70 -8.92
N LEU A 199 8.04 -2.34 -7.95
CA LEU A 199 8.33 -3.78 -8.00
C LEU A 199 7.07 -4.67 -7.91
N LEU A 200 5.94 -4.11 -7.46
CA LEU A 200 4.64 -4.79 -7.54
C LEU A 200 3.95 -4.50 -8.86
N ARG A 201 3.86 -3.22 -9.22
CA ARG A 201 3.16 -2.73 -10.41
C ARG A 201 3.95 -1.57 -11.01
N PRO A 202 4.45 -1.68 -12.25
CA PRO A 202 5.19 -0.61 -12.91
C PRO A 202 4.42 0.72 -12.97
N SER A 203 3.09 0.67 -13.06
CA SER A 203 2.20 1.83 -13.04
C SER A 203 2.29 2.68 -11.76
N ALA A 204 2.82 2.14 -10.66
CA ALA A 204 3.11 2.92 -9.45
C ALA A 204 4.13 4.04 -9.68
N LEU A 205 4.92 4.00 -10.77
CA LEU A 205 5.86 5.06 -11.13
C LEU A 205 5.18 6.43 -11.29
N LEU A 206 3.88 6.46 -11.64
CA LEU A 206 3.07 7.69 -11.71
C LEU A 206 3.03 8.44 -10.36
N LEU A 207 3.20 7.74 -9.24
CA LEU A 207 3.27 8.35 -7.90
C LEU A 207 4.59 9.09 -7.64
N ALA A 208 5.59 8.97 -8.51
CA ALA A 208 6.82 9.76 -8.40
C ALA A 208 6.55 11.27 -8.51
N LEU A 209 5.57 11.68 -9.33
CA LEU A 209 5.25 13.09 -9.55
C LEU A 209 4.78 13.81 -8.26
N PRO A 210 3.73 13.37 -7.56
CA PRO A 210 3.34 14.00 -6.30
C PRO A 210 4.45 13.91 -5.23
N CYS A 211 5.27 12.86 -5.25
CA CYS A 211 6.44 12.76 -4.37
C CYS A 211 7.45 13.89 -4.63
N LEU A 212 7.89 14.07 -5.87
CA LEU A 212 8.85 15.10 -6.25
C LEU A 212 8.33 16.51 -5.95
N VAL A 213 7.06 16.77 -6.26
CA VAL A 213 6.40 18.05 -5.96
C VAL A 213 6.40 18.32 -4.44
N SER A 214 6.21 17.28 -3.61
CA SER A 214 6.21 17.43 -2.15
C SER A 214 7.58 17.75 -1.53
N LEU A 215 8.68 17.44 -2.24
CA LEU A 215 10.05 17.56 -1.73
C LEU A 215 10.65 18.96 -1.85
N ARG A 216 9.99 19.88 -2.59
CA ARG A 216 10.23 21.34 -2.72
C ARG A 216 11.65 21.82 -3.09
N THR A 217 12.66 20.97 -2.97
CA THR A 217 14.08 21.30 -3.13
C THR A 217 14.80 20.13 -3.81
N ILE A 218 15.89 20.44 -4.51
CA ILE A 218 16.58 19.45 -5.35
C ILE A 218 17.31 18.35 -4.55
N ARG A 219 17.90 18.67 -3.39
CA ARG A 219 18.69 17.69 -2.62
C ARG A 219 17.83 16.52 -2.09
N PRO A 220 16.69 16.75 -1.42
CA PRO A 220 15.75 15.68 -1.06
C PRO A 220 15.21 14.91 -2.26
N ALA A 221 14.94 15.59 -3.38
CA ALA A 221 14.49 14.95 -4.61
C ALA A 221 15.55 13.97 -5.16
N LEU A 222 16.84 14.35 -5.14
CA LEU A 222 17.94 13.45 -5.52
C LEU A 222 18.04 12.22 -4.61
N LEU A 223 17.88 12.40 -3.29
CA LEU A 223 17.88 11.27 -2.35
C LEU A 223 16.70 10.32 -2.60
N PHE A 224 15.52 10.87 -2.86
CA PHE A 224 14.34 10.11 -3.22
C PHE A 224 14.54 9.30 -4.50
N VAL A 225 15.03 9.94 -5.57
CA VAL A 225 15.31 9.27 -6.84
C VAL A 225 16.38 8.19 -6.67
N ALA A 226 17.47 8.49 -5.95
CA ALA A 226 18.52 7.51 -5.67
C ALA A 226 17.97 6.29 -4.91
N ALA A 227 17.16 6.51 -3.87
CA ALA A 227 16.56 5.43 -3.09
C ALA A 227 15.58 4.59 -3.91
N ALA A 228 14.76 5.21 -4.77
CA ALA A 228 13.86 4.49 -5.67
C ALA A 228 14.65 3.65 -6.69
N SER A 229 15.67 4.23 -7.32
CA SER A 229 16.52 3.53 -8.28
C SER A 229 17.25 2.34 -7.65
N VAL A 230 17.82 2.51 -6.46
CA VAL A 230 18.50 1.43 -5.72
C VAL A 230 17.53 0.32 -5.35
N SER A 231 16.28 0.65 -5.03
CA SER A 231 15.26 -0.34 -4.68
C SER A 231 14.78 -1.15 -5.89
N ILE A 232 14.70 -0.53 -7.07
CA ILE A 232 14.25 -1.19 -8.32
C ILE A 232 15.38 -2.01 -8.97
N ALA A 233 16.63 -1.54 -8.85
CA ALA A 233 17.78 -2.10 -9.55
C ALA A 233 17.98 -3.62 -9.42
N PRO A 234 17.80 -4.27 -8.24
CA PRO A 234 17.98 -5.71 -8.12
C PRO A 234 17.05 -6.52 -9.02
N ALA A 235 15.78 -6.11 -9.16
CA ALA A 235 14.82 -6.80 -10.02
C ALA A 235 15.17 -6.60 -11.49
N THR A 236 15.54 -5.38 -11.90
CA THR A 236 15.97 -5.11 -13.29
C THR A 236 17.22 -5.91 -13.64
N LEU A 237 18.19 -6.00 -12.72
CA LEU A 237 19.41 -6.77 -12.94
C LEU A 237 19.12 -8.28 -13.03
N ARG A 238 18.25 -8.78 -12.15
CA ARG A 238 17.78 -10.16 -12.16
C ARG A 238 17.12 -10.52 -13.50
N ASN A 239 16.18 -9.71 -13.97
CA ASN A 239 15.47 -9.95 -15.24
C ASN A 239 16.45 -10.03 -16.42
N ARG A 240 17.50 -9.20 -16.40
CA ARG A 240 18.53 -9.23 -17.45
C ARG A 240 19.43 -10.45 -17.38
N ILE A 241 19.78 -10.92 -16.18
CA ILE A 241 20.71 -12.05 -15.99
C ILE A 241 20.00 -13.40 -16.15
N ILE A 242 18.82 -13.54 -15.56
CA ILE A 242 18.10 -14.81 -15.44
C ILE A 242 17.16 -14.99 -16.62
N ASP A 243 16.28 -14.03 -16.86
CA ASP A 243 15.23 -14.13 -17.87
C ASP A 243 15.71 -13.62 -19.25
N GLY A 244 16.90 -12.99 -19.31
CA GLY A 244 17.49 -12.45 -20.55
C GLY A 244 16.76 -11.19 -21.07
N GLU A 245 15.84 -10.62 -20.30
CA GLU A 245 14.97 -9.54 -20.73
C GLU A 245 15.44 -8.17 -20.22
N ASN A 246 15.43 -7.17 -21.10
CA ASN A 246 15.72 -5.77 -20.75
C ASN A 246 14.44 -5.04 -20.29
N ILE A 247 13.73 -5.60 -19.32
CA ILE A 247 12.49 -5.04 -18.77
C ILE A 247 12.77 -4.50 -17.36
N LEU A 248 12.18 -3.33 -17.05
CA LEU A 248 12.39 -2.66 -15.76
C LEU A 248 11.99 -3.55 -14.58
N VAL A 249 10.78 -4.14 -14.63
CA VAL A 249 10.25 -5.01 -13.57
C VAL A 249 9.44 -6.18 -14.14
N VAL A 250 8.36 -5.92 -14.87
CA VAL A 250 7.46 -6.95 -15.45
C VAL A 250 6.90 -6.45 -16.78
N ALA A 251 6.64 -7.36 -17.72
CA ALA A 251 6.12 -7.05 -19.06
C ALA A 251 4.65 -6.56 -19.08
N SER A 252 3.88 -6.86 -18.03
CA SER A 252 2.47 -6.44 -17.85
C SER A 252 2.32 -5.51 -16.64
N GLY A 253 1.62 -4.39 -16.82
CA GLY A 253 1.49 -3.36 -15.77
C GLY A 253 0.50 -2.25 -16.06
#